data_AF-A0A6A4Z837-F1
#
_entry.id   AF-A0A6A4Z837-F1
#
_cell.length_a   1.000
_cell.length_b   1.000
_cell.length_c   1.000
_cell.angle_alpha   90.00
_cell.angle_beta   90.00
_cell.angle_gamma   90.00
#
_symmetry.space_group_name_H-M   'P 1'
#
loop_
_entity.id
_entity.type
_entity.pdbx_description
1 polymer ?
#
loop_
_entity_poly.entity_id
_entity_poly.type
_entity_poly.pdbx_seq_one_letter_code
_entity_poly.pdbx_strand_id
1 'polypeptide(L)'
;YILDPRADLKMNDIDVVGVYSNIQHMYGLMQQNVCFNSPFVLPVLGQFAKVLYYYSHLLYIYIYYIAKLREYVAGMTAALSNHSLSLFPDFQQRLKVLTRLGYIAQDNTVQVKGRVACEVNTCEELILTEIIFENVLASLEPEEIVSVLSALIFQEKTQNATTLTPRLMEAQKTVQAIALSLGLIQLEAHLEIDPNEYVKSTLNFGLMEVVYEWSRGMPFKAI
;
A
#
# COMPACT_ATOMS: atom_id res chain seq x y z
N TYR A 1 -8.10 56.96 -42.70
CA TYR A 1 -6.64 56.93 -42.57
C TYR A 1 -6.28 55.85 -41.58
N ILE A 2 -5.58 54.80 -42.02
CA ILE A 2 -5.02 53.77 -41.14
C ILE A 2 -3.68 54.31 -40.66
N LEU A 3 -3.45 54.35 -39.35
CA LEU A 3 -2.22 54.84 -38.73
C LEU A 3 -1.11 53.81 -38.91
N ASP A 4 0.06 54.25 -39.39
CA ASP A 4 1.23 53.40 -39.52
C ASP A 4 1.83 53.11 -38.12
N PRO A 5 1.97 51.83 -37.71
CA PRO A 5 2.49 51.47 -36.39
C PRO A 5 3.88 52.02 -36.10
N ARG A 6 4.72 52.18 -37.13
CA ARG A 6 6.10 52.65 -37.01
C ARG A 6 6.21 54.15 -37.21
N ALA A 7 5.56 54.71 -38.23
CA ALA A 7 5.68 56.13 -38.56
C ALA A 7 4.77 57.02 -37.70
N ASP A 8 3.53 56.59 -37.45
CA ASP A 8 2.53 57.40 -36.73
C ASP A 8 2.46 57.05 -35.24
N LEU A 9 2.58 55.77 -34.90
CA LEU A 9 2.45 55.28 -33.52
C LEU A 9 3.79 55.02 -32.80
N LYS A 10 4.93 55.16 -33.51
CA LYS A 10 6.29 54.98 -32.98
C LYS A 10 6.51 53.66 -32.21
N MET A 11 5.84 52.58 -32.62
CA MET A 11 6.03 51.26 -32.02
C MET A 11 7.38 50.68 -32.46
N ASN A 12 8.18 50.24 -31.49
CA ASN A 12 9.53 49.70 -31.70
C ASN A 12 9.64 48.19 -31.46
N ASP A 13 8.51 47.52 -31.18
CA ASP A 13 8.47 46.06 -31.05
C ASP A 13 8.73 45.41 -32.41
N ILE A 14 9.87 44.73 -32.53
CA ILE A 14 10.37 44.14 -33.77
C ILE A 14 9.40 43.08 -34.31
N ASP A 15 8.74 42.32 -33.44
CA ASP A 15 7.83 41.25 -33.87
C ASP A 15 6.55 41.85 -34.45
N VAL A 16 5.99 42.87 -33.77
CA VAL A 16 4.76 43.55 -34.23
C VAL A 16 5.02 44.32 -35.53
N VAL A 17 6.13 45.06 -35.61
CA VAL A 17 6.51 45.81 -36.82
C VAL A 17 6.83 44.85 -37.97
N GLY A 18 7.46 43.70 -37.68
CA GLY A 18 7.75 42.65 -38.65
C GLY A 18 6.48 42.02 -39.22
N VAL A 19 5.52 41.67 -38.37
CA VAL A 19 4.22 41.13 -38.80
C VAL A 19 3.46 42.17 -39.64
N TYR A 20 3.38 43.42 -39.22
CA TYR A 20 2.72 44.48 -39.99
C TYR A 20 3.35 44.67 -41.37
N SER A 21 4.69 44.73 -41.42
CA SER A 21 5.42 44.90 -42.69
C SER A 21 5.18 43.72 -43.64
N ASN A 22 5.15 42.49 -43.11
CA ASN A 22 4.83 41.30 -43.88
C ASN A 22 3.39 41.31 -44.39
N ILE A 23 2.42 41.73 -43.57
CA ILE A 23 1.01 41.87 -43.98
C ILE A 23 0.87 42.90 -45.11
N GLN A 24 1.52 44.06 -45.00
CA GLN A 24 1.50 45.08 -46.05
C GLN A 24 2.14 44.59 -47.35
N HIS A 25 3.26 43.88 -47.25
CA HIS A 25 3.92 43.28 -48.42
C HIS A 25 3.01 42.25 -49.12
N MET A 26 2.42 41.33 -48.35
CA MET A 26 1.49 40.33 -48.87
C MET A 26 0.23 40.96 -49.46
N TYR A 27 -0.30 42.02 -48.85
CA TYR A 27 -1.44 42.76 -49.39
C TYR A 27 -1.09 43.44 -50.72
N GLY A 28 0.11 44.01 -50.84
CA GLY A 28 0.62 44.54 -52.10
C GLY A 28 0.74 43.48 -53.19
N LEU A 29 1.25 42.29 -52.86
CA LEU A 29 1.29 41.16 -53.79
C LEU A 29 -0.11 40.67 -54.19
N MET A 30 -1.07 40.68 -53.26
CA MET A 30 -2.47 40.36 -53.55
C MET A 30 -3.09 41.37 -54.53
N GLN A 31 -2.84 42.67 -54.34
CA GLN A 31 -3.35 43.73 -55.22
C GLN A 31 -2.85 43.64 -56.66
N GLN A 32 -1.63 43.12 -56.86
CA GLN A 32 -1.06 42.89 -58.18
C GLN A 32 -1.68 41.70 -58.92
N ASN A 33 -2.47 40.88 -58.23
CA ASN A 33 -3.07 39.69 -58.80
C ASN A 33 -4.30 40.05 -59.66
N VAL A 34 -4.41 39.44 -60.84
CA VAL A 34 -5.49 39.69 -61.82
C VAL A 34 -6.88 39.46 -61.22
N CYS A 35 -6.98 38.57 -60.23
CA CYS A 35 -8.24 38.22 -59.59
C CYS A 35 -8.63 39.18 -58.45
N PHE A 36 -7.76 40.09 -57.99
CA PHE A 36 -7.98 40.89 -56.77
C PHE A 36 -9.30 41.68 -56.77
N ASN A 37 -9.65 42.29 -57.90
CA ASN A 37 -10.90 43.05 -58.07
C ASN A 37 -12.04 42.22 -58.69
N SER A 38 -11.86 40.91 -58.86
CA SER A 38 -12.87 40.06 -59.47
C SER A 38 -14.07 39.90 -58.51
N PRO A 39 -15.31 40.09 -59.00
CA PRO A 39 -16.51 39.90 -58.17
C PRO A 39 -16.68 38.46 -57.69
N PHE A 40 -15.92 37.51 -58.26
CA PHE A 40 -15.97 36.09 -57.91
C PHE A 40 -14.99 35.68 -56.80
N VAL A 41 -14.00 36.51 -56.44
CA VAL A 41 -13.00 36.15 -55.41
C VAL A 41 -13.57 36.14 -54.00
N LEU A 42 -14.43 37.10 -53.64
CA LEU A 42 -15.05 37.15 -52.32
C LEU A 42 -15.93 35.92 -52.02
N PRO A 43 -16.81 35.46 -52.94
CA PRO A 43 -17.54 34.20 -52.77
C PRO A 43 -16.63 32.97 -52.58
N VAL A 44 -15.55 32.88 -53.36
CA VAL A 44 -14.60 31.75 -53.30
C VAL A 44 -13.83 31.74 -51.98
N LEU A 45 -13.30 32.88 -51.54
CA LEU A 45 -12.66 33.02 -50.23
C LEU A 45 -13.63 32.70 -49.07
N GLY A 46 -14.90 33.10 -49.20
CA GLY A 46 -15.95 32.74 -48.25
C GLY A 46 -16.20 31.23 -48.18
N GLN A 47 -16.12 30.51 -49.30
CA GLN A 47 -16.21 29.04 -49.32
C GLN A 47 -14.98 28.40 -48.67
N PHE A 48 -13.77 28.85 -48.99
CA PHE A 48 -12.55 28.37 -48.35
C PHE A 48 -12.55 28.62 -46.83
N ALA A 49 -13.00 29.79 -46.38
CA ALA A 49 -13.12 30.11 -44.96
C ALA A 49 -14.10 29.17 -44.24
N LYS A 50 -15.23 28.82 -44.86
CA LYS A 50 -16.19 27.82 -44.31
C LYS A 50 -15.55 26.44 -44.19
N VAL A 51 -14.79 26.02 -45.20
CA VAL A 51 -14.08 24.73 -45.19
C VAL A 51 -13.01 24.71 -44.10
N LEU A 52 -12.22 25.77 -43.97
CA LEU A 52 -11.21 25.89 -42.92
C LEU A 52 -11.83 25.91 -41.52
N TYR A 53 -12.94 26.61 -41.33
CA TYR A 53 -13.68 26.62 -40.06
C TYR A 53 -14.26 25.24 -39.73
N TYR A 54 -14.76 24.51 -40.73
CA TYR A 54 -15.24 23.14 -40.55
C TYR A 54 -14.10 22.21 -40.08
N TYR A 55 -12.95 22.25 -40.75
CA TYR A 55 -11.80 21.42 -40.37
C TYR A 55 -11.22 21.79 -39.00
N SER A 56 -11.16 23.08 -38.64
CA SER A 56 -10.68 23.50 -37.32
C SER A 56 -11.64 23.06 -36.21
N HIS A 57 -12.95 23.17 -36.45
CA HIS A 57 -13.97 22.69 -35.51
C HIS A 57 -13.94 21.16 -35.35
N LEU A 58 -13.80 20.42 -36.46
CA LEU A 58 -13.70 18.96 -36.43
C LEU A 58 -12.44 18.50 -35.67
N LEU A 59 -11.32 19.19 -35.87
CA LEU A 59 -10.07 18.93 -35.16
C LEU A 59 -10.22 19.19 -33.65
N TYR A 60 -10.89 20.28 -33.27
CA TYR A 60 -11.16 20.59 -31.86
C TYR A 60 -12.00 19.49 -31.19
N ILE A 61 -13.09 19.05 -31.84
CA ILE A 61 -13.94 17.96 -31.33
C ILE A 61 -13.13 16.66 -31.19
N TYR A 62 -12.30 16.34 -32.18
CA TYR A 62 -11.46 15.15 -32.16
C TYR A 62 -10.47 15.17 -30.98
N ILE A 63 -9.78 16.30 -30.78
CA ILE A 63 -8.85 16.47 -29.65
C ILE A 63 -9.59 16.36 -28.31
N TYR A 64 -10.75 17.00 -28.18
CA TYR A 64 -11.58 16.92 -26.98
C TYR A 64 -12.01 15.48 -26.68
N TYR A 65 -12.47 14.75 -27.70
CA TYR A 65 -12.91 13.37 -27.55
C TYR A 65 -11.75 12.44 -27.15
N ILE A 66 -10.57 12.61 -27.75
CA ILE A 66 -9.36 11.88 -27.33
C ILE A 66 -9.00 12.19 -25.88
N ALA A 67 -9.01 13.46 -25.48
CA ALA A 67 -8.70 13.84 -24.10
C ALA A 67 -9.66 13.19 -23.11
N LYS A 68 -10.96 13.20 -23.42
CA LYS A 68 -12.00 12.58 -22.60
C LYS A 68 -11.85 11.05 -22.53
N LEU A 69 -11.55 10.39 -23.65
CA LEU A 69 -11.26 8.95 -23.65
C LEU A 69 -10.03 8.61 -22.81
N ARG A 70 -8.96 9.41 -22.90
CA ARG A 70 -7.77 9.24 -22.07
C ARG A 70 -8.07 9.40 -20.58
N GLU A 71 -8.90 10.37 -20.23
CA GLU A 71 -9.37 10.56 -18.85
C GLU A 71 -10.19 9.36 -18.35
N TYR A 72 -11.12 8.84 -19.16
CA TYR A 72 -11.85 7.62 -18.82
C TYR A 72 -10.93 6.42 -18.63
N VAL A 73 -9.97 6.22 -19.54
CA VAL A 73 -8.98 5.13 -19.42
C VAL A 73 -8.13 5.32 -18.16
N ALA A 74 -7.65 6.53 -17.89
CA ALA A 74 -6.87 6.82 -16.68
C ALA A 74 -7.69 6.59 -15.41
N GLY A 75 -8.95 7.01 -15.38
CA GLY A 75 -9.87 6.79 -14.26
C GLY A 75 -10.16 5.30 -14.03
N MET A 76 -10.44 4.54 -15.09
CA MET A 76 -10.61 3.09 -14.98
C MET A 76 -9.33 2.39 -14.55
N THR A 77 -8.18 2.79 -15.08
CA THR A 77 -6.87 2.23 -14.69
C THR A 77 -6.54 2.55 -13.24
N ALA A 78 -6.90 3.74 -12.75
CA ALA A 78 -6.76 4.11 -11.34
C ALA A 78 -7.74 3.33 -10.44
N ALA A 79 -8.99 3.14 -10.87
CA ALA A 79 -9.99 2.34 -10.14
C ALA A 79 -9.65 0.85 -10.10
N LEU A 80 -9.02 0.33 -11.15
CA LEU A 80 -8.45 -1.02 -11.21
C LEU A 80 -7.05 -1.10 -10.58
N SER A 81 -6.42 0.05 -10.31
CA SER A 81 -5.10 0.06 -9.68
C SER A 81 -5.21 -0.55 -8.29
N ASN A 82 -4.16 -1.27 -7.90
CA ASN A 82 -4.04 -2.08 -6.69
C ASN A 82 -4.27 -1.35 -5.35
N HIS A 83 -4.79 -0.12 -5.34
CA HIS A 83 -5.13 0.61 -4.13
C HIS A 83 -6.15 -0.15 -3.26
N SER A 84 -7.14 -0.82 -3.87
CA SER A 84 -8.08 -1.72 -3.18
C SER A 84 -7.46 -3.07 -2.78
N LEU A 85 -6.27 -3.40 -3.29
CA LEU A 85 -5.54 -4.66 -3.06
C LEU A 85 -4.18 -4.41 -2.39
N SER A 86 -3.98 -3.27 -1.74
CA SER A 86 -2.70 -2.91 -1.10
C SER A 86 -2.29 -3.93 -0.03
N LEU A 87 -3.26 -4.59 0.60
CA LEU A 87 -3.07 -5.64 1.60
C LEU A 87 -2.95 -7.05 1.02
N PHE A 88 -3.19 -7.22 -0.29
CA PHE A 88 -3.14 -8.54 -0.93
C PHE A 88 -1.75 -9.21 -0.84
N PRO A 89 -0.62 -8.49 -0.99
CA PRO A 89 0.70 -9.06 -0.77
C PRO A 89 0.89 -9.61 0.66
N ASP A 90 0.50 -8.85 1.69
CA ASP A 90 0.60 -9.27 3.10
C ASP A 90 -0.27 -10.51 3.37
N PHE A 91 -1.50 -10.53 2.85
CA PHE A 91 -2.37 -11.70 2.92
C PHE A 91 -1.72 -12.95 2.30
N GLN A 92 -1.11 -12.82 1.11
CA GLN A 92 -0.43 -13.93 0.46
C GLN A 92 0.79 -14.43 1.25
N GLN A 93 1.54 -13.53 1.88
CA GLN A 93 2.68 -13.88 2.72
C GLN A 93 2.21 -14.65 3.97
N ARG A 94 1.17 -14.17 4.67
CA ARG A 94 0.58 -14.86 5.83
C ARG A 94 -0.02 -16.21 5.45
N LEU A 95 -0.69 -16.30 4.30
CA LEU A 95 -1.23 -17.57 3.80
C LEU A 95 -0.10 -18.59 3.56
N LYS A 96 1.07 -18.17 3.05
CA LYS A 96 2.25 -19.04 2.90
C LYS A 96 2.76 -19.54 4.25
N VAL A 97 2.82 -18.68 5.26
CA VAL A 97 3.21 -19.07 6.63
C VAL A 97 2.26 -20.12 7.17
N LEU A 98 0.94 -19.87 7.14
CA LEU A 98 -0.08 -20.79 7.64
C LEU A 98 -0.09 -22.11 6.87
N THR A 99 0.19 -22.08 5.56
CA THR A 99 0.31 -23.29 4.75
C THR A 99 1.55 -24.11 5.13
N ARG A 100 2.69 -23.44 5.33
CA ARG A 100 3.94 -24.09 5.75
C ARG A 100 3.85 -24.71 7.13
N LEU A 101 3.16 -24.06 8.07
CA LEU A 101 2.96 -24.55 9.43
C LEU A 101 1.86 -25.63 9.53
N GLY A 102 1.15 -25.92 8.44
CA GLY A 102 0.08 -26.93 8.41
C GLY A 102 -1.22 -26.48 9.05
N TYR A 103 -1.46 -25.17 9.17
CA TYR A 103 -2.74 -24.61 9.63
C TYR A 103 -3.77 -24.63 8.49
N ILE A 104 -3.30 -24.48 7.26
CA ILE A 104 -4.10 -24.49 6.03
C ILE A 104 -3.44 -25.46 5.04
N ALA A 105 -4.22 -26.28 4.33
CA ALA A 105 -3.71 -27.14 3.27
C ALA A 105 -3.57 -26.40 1.93
N GLN A 106 -2.90 -27.02 0.95
CA GLN A 106 -2.66 -26.40 -0.36
C GLN A 106 -3.94 -26.06 -1.14
N ASP A 107 -5.05 -26.73 -0.84
CA ASP A 107 -6.38 -26.48 -1.39
C ASP A 107 -7.16 -25.39 -0.62
N ASN A 108 -6.51 -24.70 0.31
CA ASN A 108 -7.06 -23.72 1.25
C ASN A 108 -8.04 -24.30 2.29
N THR A 109 -8.02 -25.61 2.53
CA THR A 109 -8.82 -26.22 3.60
C THR A 109 -8.15 -26.04 4.96
N VAL A 110 -8.89 -25.51 5.95
CA VAL A 110 -8.42 -25.32 7.33
C VAL A 110 -8.21 -26.66 8.04
N GLN A 111 -7.00 -26.86 8.57
CA GLN A 111 -6.60 -28.08 9.26
C GLN A 111 -6.95 -28.05 10.76
N VAL A 112 -6.72 -29.15 11.48
CA VAL A 112 -6.98 -29.24 12.93
C VAL A 112 -6.24 -28.13 13.68
N LYS A 113 -4.96 -27.91 13.34
CA LYS A 113 -4.12 -26.87 13.94
C LYS A 113 -4.71 -25.47 13.74
N GLY A 114 -5.19 -25.19 12.52
CA GLY A 114 -5.90 -23.95 12.20
C GLY A 114 -7.18 -23.78 13.02
N ARG A 115 -7.98 -24.84 13.21
CA ARG A 115 -9.20 -24.78 14.03
C ARG A 115 -8.89 -24.54 15.51
N VAL A 116 -7.84 -25.16 16.05
CA VAL A 116 -7.41 -24.93 17.44
C VAL A 116 -6.99 -23.46 17.61
N ALA A 117 -6.21 -22.93 16.67
CA ALA A 117 -5.78 -21.54 16.71
C ALA A 117 -6.94 -20.55 16.63
N CYS A 118 -8.03 -20.86 15.90
CA CYS A 118 -9.24 -20.03 15.87
C CYS A 118 -9.93 -19.89 17.23
N GLU A 119 -9.70 -20.79 18.18
CA GLU A 119 -10.27 -20.73 19.53
C GLU A 119 -9.41 -19.89 20.50
N VAL A 120 -8.21 -19.45 20.07
CA VAL A 120 -7.33 -18.60 20.86
C VAL A 120 -7.58 -17.13 20.51
N ASN A 121 -8.01 -16.35 21.50
CA ASN A 121 -8.39 -14.94 21.32
C ASN A 121 -7.80 -13.98 22.37
N THR A 122 -7.08 -14.50 23.36
CA THR A 122 -6.55 -13.74 24.50
C THR A 122 -5.05 -13.50 24.47
N CYS A 123 -4.33 -14.23 23.62
CA CYS A 123 -2.88 -14.15 23.46
C CYS A 123 -2.50 -14.53 22.02
N GLU A 124 -1.20 -14.61 21.74
CA GLU A 124 -0.73 -14.94 20.40
C GLU A 124 -0.99 -16.41 20.05
N GLU A 125 -1.82 -16.60 19.02
CA GLU A 125 -2.45 -17.85 18.67
C GLU A 125 -1.49 -18.87 18.03
N LEU A 126 -0.46 -18.41 17.31
CA LEU A 126 0.51 -19.31 16.68
C LEU A 126 1.38 -19.95 17.75
N ILE A 127 1.97 -19.16 18.64
CA ILE A 127 2.84 -19.62 19.72
C ILE A 127 2.06 -20.57 20.64
N LEU A 128 0.87 -20.20 21.11
CA LEU A 128 0.10 -21.08 22.00
C LEU A 128 -0.27 -22.40 21.30
N THR A 129 -0.66 -22.34 20.03
CA THR A 129 -1.00 -23.56 19.28
C THR A 129 0.23 -24.43 19.06
N GLU A 130 1.39 -23.86 18.72
CA GLU A 130 2.64 -24.62 18.62
C GLU A 130 3.04 -25.26 19.97
N ILE A 131 2.91 -24.54 21.09
CA ILE A 131 3.15 -25.08 22.44
C ILE A 131 2.31 -26.34 22.70
N ILE A 132 1.04 -26.33 22.28
CA ILE A 132 0.13 -27.48 22.42
C ILE A 132 0.57 -28.63 21.50
N PHE A 133 0.84 -28.35 20.23
CA PHE A 133 1.16 -29.39 19.24
C PHE A 133 2.58 -29.96 19.37
N GLU A 134 3.53 -29.21 19.94
CA GLU A 134 4.85 -29.69 20.36
C GLU A 134 4.82 -30.41 21.71
N ASN A 135 3.64 -30.54 22.32
CA ASN A 135 3.41 -31.29 23.56
C ASN A 135 4.20 -30.75 24.77
N VAL A 136 4.51 -29.46 24.79
CA VAL A 136 5.29 -28.80 25.85
C VAL A 136 4.58 -28.89 27.20
N LEU A 137 3.25 -28.79 27.21
CA LEU A 137 2.45 -28.74 28.44
C LEU A 137 2.25 -30.12 29.08
N ALA A 138 2.39 -31.22 28.34
CA ALA A 138 2.01 -32.54 28.83
C ALA A 138 2.92 -33.09 29.94
N SER A 139 4.15 -32.59 30.03
CA SER A 139 5.11 -32.98 31.06
C SER A 139 5.13 -32.03 32.26
N LEU A 140 4.27 -31.02 32.30
CA LEU A 140 4.23 -29.99 33.34
C LEU A 140 3.07 -30.22 34.32
N GLU A 141 3.28 -29.87 35.59
CA GLU A 141 2.21 -29.83 36.60
C GLU A 141 1.26 -28.65 36.34
N PRO A 142 0.00 -28.69 36.85
CA PRO A 142 -0.96 -27.61 36.65
C PRO A 142 -0.43 -26.21 37.02
N GLU A 143 0.31 -26.12 38.12
CA GLU A 143 0.93 -24.88 38.61
C GLU A 143 2.02 -24.37 37.64
N GLU A 144 2.78 -25.30 37.06
CA GLU A 144 3.81 -25.00 36.06
C GLU A 144 3.17 -24.56 34.73
N ILE A 145 2.07 -25.19 34.32
CA ILE A 145 1.32 -24.81 33.11
C ILE A 145 0.82 -23.37 33.22
N VAL A 146 0.15 -23.03 34.34
CA VAL A 146 -0.41 -21.68 34.53
C VAL A 146 0.71 -20.64 34.62
N SER A 147 1.85 -20.99 35.20
CA SER A 147 3.06 -20.16 35.18
C SER A 147 3.55 -19.87 33.76
N VAL A 148 3.69 -20.90 32.91
CA VAL A 148 4.13 -20.73 31.51
C VAL A 148 3.12 -19.91 30.70
N LEU A 149 1.83 -20.18 30.84
CA LEU A 149 0.77 -19.44 30.12
C LEU A 149 0.72 -17.96 30.51
N SER A 150 1.13 -17.59 31.73
CA SER A 150 1.24 -16.18 32.12
C SER A 150 2.16 -15.38 31.19
N ALA A 151 3.16 -16.03 30.59
CA ALA A 151 4.11 -15.39 29.71
C ALA A 151 3.50 -14.90 28.38
N LEU A 152 2.38 -15.48 27.97
CA LEU A 152 1.66 -15.10 26.74
C LEU A 152 0.69 -13.94 26.95
N ILE A 153 0.31 -13.67 28.20
CA ILE A 153 -0.74 -12.70 28.55
C ILE A 153 -0.13 -11.44 29.18
N PHE A 154 0.97 -11.58 29.91
CA PHE A 154 1.60 -10.47 30.60
C PHE A 154 2.30 -9.54 29.60
N GLN A 155 1.99 -8.23 29.65
CA GLN A 155 2.52 -7.23 28.70
C GLN A 155 3.20 -6.04 29.39
N GLU A 156 3.22 -6.01 30.73
CA GLU A 156 3.82 -4.91 31.49
C GLU A 156 5.34 -5.04 31.64
N LYS A 157 6.03 -3.91 31.79
CA LYS A 157 7.48 -3.92 32.02
C LYS A 157 7.78 -4.31 33.47
N THR A 158 8.62 -5.33 33.63
CA THR A 158 9.08 -5.76 34.96
C THR A 158 10.56 -5.49 35.14
N GLN A 159 10.94 -4.95 36.30
CA GLN A 159 12.35 -4.70 36.68
C GLN A 159 12.93 -5.82 37.56
N ASN A 160 12.08 -6.71 38.07
CA ASN A 160 12.47 -7.78 38.98
C ASN A 160 12.88 -9.03 38.19
N ALA A 161 14.02 -9.62 38.55
CA ALA A 161 14.43 -10.90 38.02
C ALA A 161 13.61 -12.02 38.66
N THR A 162 13.03 -12.90 37.85
CA THR A 162 12.25 -14.05 38.33
C THR A 162 13.17 -15.21 38.69
N THR A 163 12.89 -15.86 39.82
CA THR A 163 13.57 -17.08 40.26
C THR A 163 12.70 -18.29 39.90
N LEU A 164 13.07 -18.97 38.81
CA LEU A 164 12.31 -20.11 38.30
C LEU A 164 12.91 -21.44 38.76
N THR A 165 12.08 -22.48 38.85
CA THR A 165 12.54 -23.85 39.04
C THR A 165 13.26 -24.37 37.78
N PRO A 166 14.12 -25.40 37.87
CA PRO A 166 14.78 -25.97 36.69
C PRO A 166 13.81 -26.39 35.57
N ARG A 167 12.64 -26.96 35.92
CA ARG A 167 11.60 -27.34 34.96
C ARG A 167 10.96 -26.14 34.28
N LEU A 168 10.66 -25.08 35.03
CA LEU A 168 10.13 -23.83 34.47
C LEU A 168 11.14 -23.11 33.58
N MET A 169 12.43 -23.15 33.93
CA MET A 169 13.50 -22.62 33.06
C MET A 169 13.61 -23.41 31.76
N GLU A 170 13.45 -24.73 31.80
CA GLU A 170 13.43 -25.56 30.60
C GLU A 170 12.21 -25.24 29.72
N ALA A 171 11.01 -25.19 30.31
CA ALA A 171 9.80 -24.79 29.61
C ALA A 171 9.92 -23.39 28.98
N GLN A 172 10.47 -22.42 29.72
CA GLN A 172 10.73 -21.07 29.23
C GLN A 172 11.62 -21.09 27.98
N LYS A 173 12.72 -21.85 28.00
CA LYS A 173 13.64 -21.97 26.85
C LYS A 173 12.94 -22.59 25.64
N THR A 174 12.15 -23.63 25.85
CA THR A 174 11.39 -24.29 24.77
C THR A 174 10.38 -23.33 24.15
N VAL A 175 9.61 -22.60 24.96
CA VAL A 175 8.66 -21.59 24.47
C VAL A 175 9.35 -20.46 23.71
N GLN A 176 10.50 -19.98 24.18
CA GLN A 176 11.31 -18.99 23.45
C GLN A 176 11.82 -19.53 22.11
N ALA A 177 12.23 -20.80 22.06
CA ALA A 177 12.70 -21.43 20.83
C ALA A 177 11.56 -21.58 19.80
N ILE A 178 10.35 -21.95 20.25
CA ILE A 178 9.15 -22.00 19.41
C ILE A 178 8.84 -20.63 18.81
N ALA A 179 8.77 -19.59 19.65
CA ALA A 179 8.48 -18.24 19.17
C ALA A 179 9.57 -17.71 18.22
N LEU A 180 10.84 -18.02 18.47
CA LEU A 180 11.92 -17.66 17.57
C LEU A 180 11.81 -18.38 16.22
N SER A 181 11.49 -19.67 16.24
CA SER A 181 11.24 -20.47 15.03
C SER A 181 10.09 -19.90 14.20
N LEU A 182 8.98 -19.51 14.84
CA LEU A 182 7.86 -18.84 14.18
C LEU A 182 8.28 -17.49 13.58
N GLY A 183 9.04 -16.67 14.32
CA GLY A 183 9.60 -15.41 13.81
C GLY A 183 10.46 -15.62 12.56
N LEU A 184 11.32 -16.63 12.54
CA LEU A 184 12.14 -16.99 11.38
C LEU A 184 11.30 -17.43 10.19
N ILE A 185 10.27 -18.26 10.42
CA ILE A 185 9.36 -18.72 9.36
C ILE A 185 8.60 -17.55 8.74
N GLN A 186 8.17 -16.58 9.55
CA GLN A 186 7.52 -15.35 9.07
C GLN A 186 8.49 -14.49 8.24
N LEU A 187 9.73 -14.31 8.70
CA LEU A 187 10.77 -13.58 7.96
C LEU A 187 11.08 -14.27 6.62
N GLU A 188 11.20 -15.59 6.59
CA GLU A 188 11.42 -16.38 5.36
C GLU A 188 10.24 -16.25 4.37
N ALA A 189 9.03 -15.95 4.86
CA ALA A 189 7.87 -15.66 4.03
C ALA A 189 7.80 -14.19 3.55
N HIS A 190 8.83 -13.40 3.81
CA HIS A 190 8.97 -11.98 3.48
C HIS A 190 8.03 -11.03 4.25
N LEU A 191 7.56 -11.43 5.44
CA LEU A 191 6.93 -10.49 6.36
C LEU A 191 8.00 -9.57 6.97
N GLU A 192 7.68 -8.29 7.10
CA GLU A 192 8.56 -7.28 7.73
C GLU A 192 8.57 -7.43 9.25
N ILE A 193 9.16 -8.51 9.76
CA ILE A 193 9.25 -8.82 11.18
C ILE A 193 10.69 -9.17 11.57
N ASP A 194 11.17 -8.65 12.70
CA ASP A 194 12.42 -9.13 13.30
C ASP A 194 12.10 -10.30 14.26
N PRO A 195 12.71 -11.49 14.08
CA PRO A 195 12.41 -12.64 14.94
C PRO A 195 12.68 -12.40 16.42
N ASN A 196 13.71 -11.63 16.78
CA ASN A 196 14.03 -11.36 18.18
C ASN A 196 13.07 -10.33 18.79
N GLU A 197 12.68 -9.33 18.01
CA GLU A 197 11.64 -8.37 18.40
C GLU A 197 10.30 -9.06 18.58
N TYR A 198 9.92 -9.97 17.67
CA TYR A 198 8.71 -10.79 17.77
C TYR A 198 8.68 -11.58 19.08
N VAL A 199 9.77 -12.27 19.44
CA VAL A 199 9.85 -12.97 20.74
C VAL A 199 9.66 -12.00 21.91
N LYS A 200 10.33 -10.85 21.89
CA LYS A 200 10.29 -9.87 22.99
C LYS A 200 8.94 -9.17 23.16
N SER A 201 8.24 -8.91 22.05
CA SER A 201 6.94 -8.24 22.07
C SER A 201 5.79 -9.17 22.42
N THR A 202 5.97 -10.47 22.20
CA THR A 202 4.90 -11.47 22.35
C THR A 202 5.00 -12.26 23.65
N LEU A 203 6.22 -12.44 24.19
CA LEU A 203 6.47 -13.23 25.40
C LEU A 203 7.09 -12.39 26.51
N ASN A 204 6.49 -12.46 27.70
CA ASN A 204 6.98 -11.79 28.88
C ASN A 204 6.95 -12.68 30.12
N PHE A 205 8.12 -13.14 30.53
CA PHE A 205 8.27 -14.10 31.62
C PHE A 205 8.29 -13.46 33.02
N GLY A 206 8.01 -12.16 33.13
CA GLY A 206 8.10 -11.40 34.39
C GLY A 206 7.11 -11.81 35.48
N LEU A 207 6.00 -12.47 35.13
CA LEU A 207 5.01 -12.97 36.10
C LEU A 207 5.09 -14.47 36.37
N MET A 208 6.00 -15.21 35.72
CA MET A 208 6.04 -16.67 35.84
C MET A 208 6.20 -17.15 37.29
N GLU A 209 7.12 -16.56 38.05
CA GLU A 209 7.37 -16.92 39.46
C GLU A 209 6.16 -16.61 40.35
N VAL A 210 5.62 -15.40 40.22
CA VAL A 210 4.46 -14.92 40.99
C VAL A 210 3.25 -15.83 40.75
N VAL A 211 2.97 -16.14 39.49
CA VAL A 211 1.83 -16.98 39.10
C VAL A 211 2.03 -18.42 39.54
N TYR A 212 3.27 -18.94 39.47
CA TYR A 212 3.61 -20.26 39.99
C TYR A 212 3.32 -20.37 41.50
N GLU A 213 3.85 -19.45 42.32
CA GLU A 213 3.64 -19.48 43.76
C GLU A 213 2.18 -19.20 44.16
N TRP A 214 1.50 -18.31 43.44
CA TRP A 214 0.07 -18.06 43.61
C TRP A 214 -0.77 -19.32 43.36
N SER A 215 -0.49 -20.04 42.28
CA SER A 215 -1.23 -21.28 41.93
C SER A 215 -1.03 -22.39 42.96
N ARG A 216 0.07 -22.35 43.74
CA ARG A 216 0.35 -23.25 44.86
C ARG A 216 -0.32 -22.84 46.17
N GLY A 217 -1.10 -21.76 46.17
CA GLY A 217 -1.86 -21.28 47.31
C GLY A 217 -1.13 -20.28 48.20
N MET A 218 -0.03 -19.67 47.73
CA MET A 218 0.60 -18.57 48.46
C MET A 218 -0.38 -17.39 48.60
N PRO A 219 -0.57 -16.79 49.79
CA PRO A 219 -1.53 -15.71 49.98
C PRO A 219 -1.11 -14.42 49.25
N PHE A 220 -2.07 -13.58 48.88
CA PHE A 220 -1.83 -12.45 47.97
C PHE A 220 -0.87 -11.41 48.55
N LYS A 221 -0.76 -11.35 49.88
CA LYS A 221 0.15 -10.47 50.59
C LYS A 221 1.63 -10.91 50.49
N ALA A 222 1.87 -12.19 50.20
CA ALA A 222 3.19 -12.82 50.19
C ALA A 222 3.77 -12.98 48.77
N ILE A 223 2.95 -12.77 47.75
CA ILE A 223 3.35 -12.63 46.34
C ILE A 223 3.46 -11.14 45.97
#